data_AF-A0A7Y4XX05-F1
#
_entry.id   AF-A0A7Y4XX05-F1
#
_cell.length_a   1.000
_cell.length_b   1.000
_cell.length_c   1.000
_cell.angle_alpha   90.00
_cell.angle_beta   90.00
_cell.angle_gamma   90.00
#
_symmetry.space_group_name_H-M   'P 1'
#
loop_
_entity.id
_entity.type
_entity.pdbx_description
1 polymer ?
#
loop_
_entity_poly.entity_id
_entity_poly.type
_entity_poly.pdbx_seq_one_letter_code
_entity_poly.pdbx_strand_id
1 'polypeptide(L)' 'MGISVTKLLIILAIVIIFFGTKRLKNVGSDLGAAIKGFRAAIKDGEDDTSTANSEATDTKSKQDEKG' A
#
# COMPACT_ATOMS: atom_id res chain seq x y z
N MET A 1 -27.63 -9.86 -11.40
CA MET A 1 -26.65 -8.95 -12.04
C MET A 1 -25.54 -8.63 -11.04
N GLY A 2 -24.55 -9.52 -10.91
CA GLY A 2 -23.49 -9.38 -9.91
C GLY A 2 -22.45 -8.31 -10.24
N ILE A 3 -21.63 -7.97 -9.24
CA ILE A 3 -20.42 -7.18 -9.43
C ILE A 3 -19.45 -8.03 -10.24
N SER A 4 -19.41 -7.77 -11.54
CA SER A 4 -18.45 -8.42 -12.44
C SER A 4 -17.11 -7.71 -12.34
N VAL A 5 -16.02 -8.47 -12.41
CA VAL A 5 -14.63 -7.95 -12.36
C VAL A 5 -14.43 -6.81 -13.37
N THR A 6 -15.03 -6.92 -14.56
CA THR A 6 -14.98 -5.87 -15.59
C THR A 6 -15.60 -4.54 -15.13
N LYS A 7 -16.69 -4.58 -14.35
CA LYS A 7 -17.33 -3.37 -13.81
C LYS A 7 -16.46 -2.71 -12.76
N LEU A 8 -15.80 -3.50 -11.91
CA LEU A 8 -14.89 -3.00 -10.89
C LEU A 8 -13.71 -2.25 -11.52
N LEU A 9 -13.15 -2.77 -12.62
CA LEU A 9 -12.05 -2.11 -13.35
C LEU A 9 -12.46 -0.76 -13.95
N ILE A 10 -13.67 -0.65 -14.51
CA ILE A 10 -14.17 0.61 -15.06
C ILE A 10 -14.32 1.66 -13.94
N ILE A 11 -14.88 1.26 -12.80
CA ILE A 11 -15.02 2.15 -11.63
C ILE A 11 -13.64 2.60 -11.13
N LEU A 12 -12.69 1.67 -11.01
CA LEU A 12 -11.32 1.98 -10.60
C LEU A 12 -10.65 2.97 -11.55
N ALA A 13 -10.82 2.81 -12.87
CA ALA A 13 -10.27 3.72 -13.86
C ALA A 13 -10.80 5.15 -13.68
N ILE A 14 -12.10 5.31 -13.44
CA ILE A 14 -12.73 6.62 -13.19
C ILE A 14 -12.15 7.25 -11.92
N VAL A 15 -12.02 6.47 -10.83
CA VAL A 15 -11.43 6.95 -9.57
C VAL A 15 -9.99 7.41 -9.78
N ILE A 16 -9.18 6.65 -10.52
CA ILE A 16 -7.78 7.04 -10.82
C ILE A 16 -7.72 8.33 -11.63
N ILE A 17 -8.63 8.53 -12.59
CA ILE A 17 -8.69 9.75 -13.40
C ILE A 17 -9.11 10.95 -12.54
N PHE A 18 -10.09 10.78 -11.64
CA PHE A 18 -10.60 11.86 -10.81
C PHE A 18 -9.61 12.29 -9.71
N PHE A 19 -9.01 11.33 -9.01
CA PHE A 19 -8.07 11.59 -7.91
C PHE A 19 -6.63 11.80 -8.38
N GLY A 20 -6.30 11.31 -9.59
CA GLY A 20 -4.95 11.24 -10.11
C GLY A 20 -4.09 10.17 -9.43
N THR A 21 -3.11 9.63 -10.16
CA THR A 21 -2.21 8.59 -9.65
C THR A 21 -1.32 9.06 -8.49
N LYS A 22 -1.01 10.36 -8.42
CA LYS A 22 -0.13 10.92 -7.38
C LYS A 22 -0.75 10.86 -5.99
N ARG A 23 -2.04 11.17 -5.87
CA ARG A 23 -2.78 11.09 -4.59
C ARG A 23 -3.02 9.63 -4.20
N LEU A 24 -3.42 8.80 -5.17
CA LEU A 24 -3.63 7.38 -4.95
C LEU A 24 -2.35 6.65 -4.51
N LYS A 25 -1.18 7.02 -5.05
CA LYS A 25 0.11 6.43 -4.64
C LYS A 25 0.48 6.81 -3.20
N ASN A 26 0.32 8.08 -2.84
CA ASN A 26 0.68 8.54 -1.49
C ASN A 26 -0.24 7.88 -0.44
N VAL A 27 -1.56 7.94 -0.64
CA VAL A 27 -2.53 7.34 0.30
C VAL A 27 -2.47 5.81 0.26
N GLY A 28 -2.25 5.22 -0.92
CA GLY A 28 -2.13 3.78 -1.10
C GLY A 28 -0.86 3.19 -0.49
N SER A 29 0.24 3.94 -0.41
CA SER A 29 1.46 3.52 0.28
C SER A 29 1.22 3.36 1.79
N ASP A 30 0.57 4.35 2.40
CA ASP A 30 0.31 4.36 3.85
C ASP A 30 -0.72 3.28 4.23
N LEU A 31 -1.81 3.20 3.47
CA LEU A 31 -2.83 2.15 3.65
C LEU A 31 -2.25 0.76 3.35
N GLY A 32 -1.39 0.64 2.33
CA GLY A 32 -0.72 -0.60 1.97
C GLY A 32 0.20 -1.10 3.07
N ALA A 33 0.95 -0.20 3.72
CA ALA A 33 1.80 -0.54 4.86
C ALA A 33 0.97 -1.06 6.06
N ALA A 34 -0.17 -0.41 6.36
CA ALA A 34 -1.07 -0.84 7.43
C ALA A 34 -1.71 -2.22 7.12
N ILE A 35 -2.16 -2.43 5.88
CA ILE A 35 -2.75 -3.71 5.45
C ILE A 35 -1.68 -4.82 5.42
N LYS A 36 -0.43 -4.51 5.08
CA LYS A 36 0.68 -5.46 5.11
C LYS A 36 0.93 -6.00 6.52
N GLY A 37 0.95 -5.13 7.52
CA GLY A 37 1.07 -5.52 8.94
C GLY A 37 -0.12 -6.36 9.41
N PHE A 38 -1.34 -5.99 9.01
CA PHE A 38 -2.54 -6.78 9.32
C PHE A 38 -2.51 -8.18 8.68
N ARG A 39 -2.12 -8.28 7.41
CA ARG A 39 -1.98 -9.58 6.73
C ARG A 39 -0.86 -10.42 7.33
N ALA A 40 0.24 -9.80 7.73
CA ALA A 40 1.34 -10.49 8.42
C ALA A 40 0.87 -11.04 9.77
N ALA A 41 0.18 -10.26 10.59
CA ALA A 41 -0.34 -10.71 11.89
C ALA A 41 -1.38 -11.84 11.78
N ILE A 42 -2.26 -11.79 10.78
CA ILE A 42 -3.21 -12.89 10.51
C ILE A 42 -2.46 -14.17 10.10
N LYS A 43 -1.41 -14.03 9.31
CA LYS A 43 -0.63 -15.16 8.83
C LYS A 43 0.28 -15.74 9.90
N ASP A 44 0.94 -14.90 10.71
CA ASP A 44 1.76 -15.30 11.86
C ASP A 44 0.91 -15.91 12.98
N GLY A 45 -0.36 -15.50 13.12
CA GLY A 45 -1.31 -16.15 14.03
C GLY A 45 -1.72 -17.56 13.60
N GLU A 46 -1.46 -17.94 12.33
CA GLU A 46 -1.64 -19.31 11.81
C GLU A 46 -0.30 -20.08 11.76
N ASP A 47 0.83 -19.38 11.66
CA ASP A 47 2.19 -19.90 11.53
C ASP A 47 3.08 -19.62 12.78
N ASP A 48 2.59 -19.81 14.01
CA ASP A 48 3.32 -19.48 15.27
C ASP A 48 4.49 -20.43 15.59
N THR A 49 5.34 -20.73 14.60
CA THR A 49 6.66 -21.34 14.76
C THR A 49 7.59 -21.02 13.58
N SER A 50 8.09 -19.78 13.44
CA SER A 50 9.49 -19.47 13.05
C SER A 50 9.69 -18.00 12.61
N THR A 51 10.40 -17.26 13.46
CA THR A 51 11.53 -16.36 13.12
C THR A 51 11.38 -15.34 11.98
N ALA A 52 11.14 -14.09 12.42
CA ALA A 52 11.91 -12.88 12.13
C ALA A 52 11.83 -12.11 10.78
N ASN A 53 11.74 -10.79 10.97
CA ASN A 53 12.48 -9.71 10.31
C ASN A 53 12.04 -9.22 8.90
N SER A 54 11.64 -7.95 8.83
CA SER A 54 12.38 -6.95 8.03
C SER A 54 11.86 -5.53 8.25
N GLU A 55 12.77 -4.74 8.77
CA GLU A 55 12.89 -3.28 8.64
C GLU A 55 12.53 -2.77 7.24
N ALA A 56 11.97 -1.56 7.19
CA ALA A 56 12.12 -0.66 6.06
C ALA A 56 12.09 0.78 6.59
N THR A 57 13.23 1.23 7.09
CA THR A 57 13.64 2.63 7.01
C THR A 57 13.98 2.95 5.55
N ASP A 58 13.35 3.96 4.96
CA ASP A 58 13.98 4.74 3.90
C ASP A 58 13.58 6.23 4.03
N THR A 59 14.34 6.91 4.89
CA THR A 59 14.56 8.35 4.80
C THR A 59 15.73 8.55 3.83
N LYS A 60 15.47 8.95 2.58
CA LYS A 60 16.41 9.78 1.81
C LYS A 60 15.75 10.57 0.67
N SER A 61 15.57 11.86 0.91
CA SER A 61 15.69 12.90 -0.13
C SER A 61 16.36 14.14 0.47
N LYS A 62 17.67 14.00 0.65
CA LYS A 62 18.75 14.94 0.31
C LYS A 62 18.61 16.43 0.72
N GLN A 63 19.35 16.78 1.77
CA GLN A 63 19.82 18.12 2.13
C GLN A 63 21.23 18.33 1.54
N ASP A 64 21.39 19.31 0.66
CA ASP A 64 22.63 20.03 0.31
C ASP A 64 22.27 21.11 -0.72
N GLU A 65 22.72 22.37 -0.74
CA GLU A 65 23.52 23.25 0.12
C GLU A 65 23.59 24.60 -0.64
N LYS A 66 23.25 25.75 -0.02
CA LYS A 66 23.95 27.05 -0.12
C LYS A 66 23.14 28.18 0.51
N GLY A 67 23.70 28.74 1.58
CA GLY A 67 23.23 29.90 2.32
C GLY A 67 23.97 29.95 3.64
#